data_AF-A0A956HMN0-F1
#
_entry.id   AF-A0A956HMN0-F1
#
_cell.length_a   1.000
_cell.length_b   1.000
_cell.length_c   1.000
_cell.angle_alpha   90.00
_cell.angle_beta   90.00
_cell.angle_gamma   90.00
#
_symmetry.space_group_name_H-M   'P 1'
#
loop_
_entity.id
_entity.type
_entity.pdbx_description
1 polymer ?
#
loop_
_entity_poly.entity_id
_entity_poly.type
_entity_poly.pdbx_seq_one_letter_code
_entity_poly.pdbx_strand_id
1 'polypeptide(L)'
;SGDITCEHFDGLACNAYGCGQVYGIHVAVAGVTLYHQGSADLLEDAIRHRGVDIFLAGIAGRGFTRDYTARIVRALAPACVLPHHHDDFFRGLDEAMRFSLNVNLARFVDEVRAVSRDLPVVTLDPLQRAANAAS
;
A
#
# COMPACT_ATOMS: atom_id res chain seq x y z
N SER A 1 17.50 -27.54 -10.70
CA SER A 1 17.02 -27.64 -9.30
C SER A 1 15.52 -27.73 -9.33
N GLY A 2 14.92 -28.56 -8.48
CA GLY A 2 13.50 -28.92 -8.53
C GLY A 2 12.55 -27.73 -8.29
N ASP A 3 11.33 -27.86 -8.80
CA ASP A 3 10.27 -26.87 -8.64
C ASP A 3 10.02 -26.57 -7.16
N ILE A 4 10.00 -25.28 -6.82
CA ILE A 4 9.64 -24.79 -5.49
C ILE A 4 8.11 -24.77 -5.44
N THR A 5 7.52 -25.80 -4.84
CA THR A 5 6.06 -25.91 -4.62
C THR A 5 5.73 -25.58 -3.16
N CYS A 6 4.45 -25.28 -2.87
CA CYS A 6 3.93 -24.99 -1.52
C CYS A 6 4.12 -26.13 -0.50
N GLU A 7 4.72 -27.25 -0.91
CA GLU A 7 4.80 -28.49 -0.14
C GLU A 7 6.21 -28.76 0.42
N HIS A 8 7.23 -28.00 0.00
CA HIS A 8 8.61 -28.16 0.47
C HIS A 8 9.18 -26.83 0.97
N PHE A 9 9.55 -26.79 2.27
CA PHE A 9 9.96 -25.56 2.96
C PHE A 9 11.48 -25.41 3.16
N ASP A 10 12.26 -26.43 2.77
CA ASP A 10 13.71 -26.43 2.97
C ASP A 10 14.40 -25.51 1.96
N GLY A 11 15.02 -24.41 2.44
CA GLY A 11 15.78 -23.46 1.62
C GLY A 11 15.01 -22.22 1.14
N LEU A 12 13.81 -21.96 1.66
CA LEU A 12 13.02 -20.76 1.35
C LEU A 12 13.65 -19.50 1.96
N ALA A 13 14.39 -18.75 1.16
CA ALA A 13 14.50 -17.31 1.37
C ALA A 13 13.18 -16.64 0.94
N CYS A 14 12.81 -15.48 1.52
CA CYS A 14 11.55 -14.79 1.17
C CYS A 14 11.36 -14.53 -0.34
N ASN A 15 12.45 -14.43 -1.12
CA ASN A 15 12.42 -14.25 -2.57
C ASN A 15 12.19 -15.55 -3.37
N ALA A 16 12.31 -16.71 -2.73
CA ALA A 16 12.09 -18.02 -3.31
C ALA A 16 10.65 -18.53 -3.06
N TYR A 17 9.91 -17.90 -2.13
CA TYR A 17 8.51 -18.20 -1.85
C TYR A 17 7.61 -17.44 -2.83
N GLY A 18 7.32 -18.07 -3.97
CA GLY A 18 6.47 -17.52 -5.02
C GLY A 18 4.97 -17.85 -4.89
N CYS A 19 4.55 -18.41 -3.75
CA CYS A 19 3.18 -18.84 -3.52
C CYS A 19 2.44 -17.95 -2.51
N GLY A 20 1.18 -17.67 -2.81
CA GLY A 20 0.32 -16.81 -2.01
C GLY A 20 -0.54 -15.90 -2.89
N GLN A 21 -1.81 -15.73 -2.50
CA GLN A 21 -2.70 -14.78 -3.14
C GLN A 21 -2.73 -13.49 -2.32
N VAL A 22 -2.79 -12.38 -3.03
CA VAL A 22 -2.73 -11.02 -2.53
C VAL A 22 -3.86 -10.26 -3.19
N TYR A 23 -4.56 -9.45 -2.39
CA TYR A 23 -5.81 -8.84 -2.80
C TYR A 23 -5.76 -7.34 -2.56
N GLY A 24 -6.30 -6.58 -3.52
CA GLY A 24 -6.75 -5.22 -3.25
C GLY A 24 -8.16 -5.27 -2.66
N ILE A 25 -8.39 -4.55 -1.56
CA ILE A 25 -9.65 -4.59 -0.83
C ILE A 25 -10.35 -3.25 -1.04
N HIS A 26 -11.54 -3.30 -1.62
CA HIS A 26 -12.44 -2.14 -1.69
C HIS A 26 -13.45 -2.21 -0.55
N VAL A 27 -13.56 -1.14 0.23
CA VAL A 27 -14.50 -1.01 1.35
C VAL A 27 -15.40 0.19 1.07
N ALA A 28 -16.71 -0.04 1.13
CA ALA A 28 -17.71 1.03 1.04
C ALA A 28 -18.54 1.03 2.33
N VAL A 29 -18.52 2.15 3.06
CA VAL A 29 -19.21 2.30 4.34
C VAL A 29 -19.68 3.73 4.52
N ALA A 30 -20.93 3.91 4.94
CA ALA A 30 -21.52 5.23 5.22
C ALA A 30 -21.31 6.28 4.11
N GLY A 31 -21.31 5.85 2.84
CA GLY A 31 -21.11 6.74 1.68
C GLY A 31 -19.65 7.10 1.37
N VAL A 32 -18.68 6.52 2.09
CA VAL A 32 -17.23 6.69 1.86
C VAL A 32 -16.64 5.39 1.31
N THR A 33 -15.73 5.51 0.36
CA THR A 33 -15.04 4.41 -0.29
C THR A 33 -13.53 4.46 -0.07
N LEU A 34 -12.98 3.32 0.37
CA LEU A 34 -11.54 3.11 0.57
C LEU A 34 -11.09 1.99 -0.36
N TYR A 35 -9.95 2.18 -1.02
CA TYR A 35 -9.21 1.10 -1.64
C TYR A 35 -7.91 0.84 -0.86
N HIS A 36 -7.81 -0.31 -0.21
CA HIS A 36 -6.58 -0.79 0.41
C HIS A 36 -5.82 -1.64 -0.60
N GLN A 37 -4.68 -1.13 -1.06
CA GLN A 37 -3.75 -1.97 -1.82
C GLN A 37 -2.95 -2.82 -0.82
N GLY A 38 -2.98 -4.14 -1.02
CA GLY A 38 -2.21 -5.09 -0.21
C GLY A 38 -0.70 -4.98 -0.49
N SER A 39 0.02 -6.09 -0.42
CA SER A 39 1.49 -6.12 -0.52
C SER A 39 2.04 -6.37 -1.94
N ALA A 40 1.22 -6.21 -2.98
CA ALA A 40 1.52 -6.75 -4.31
C ALA A 40 1.34 -5.79 -5.47
N ASP A 41 1.84 -6.22 -6.62
CA ASP A 41 1.67 -5.52 -7.90
C ASP A 41 0.18 -5.38 -8.29
N LEU A 42 -0.05 -4.48 -9.24
CA LEU A 42 -1.34 -4.15 -9.83
C LEU A 42 -1.51 -4.86 -11.19
N LEU A 43 -2.67 -5.52 -11.34
CA LEU A 43 -3.27 -5.84 -12.63
C LEU A 43 -4.45 -4.87 -12.86
N GLU A 44 -4.30 -3.91 -13.76
CA GLU A 44 -5.31 -2.87 -14.01
C GLU A 44 -6.68 -3.44 -14.38
N ASP A 45 -6.69 -4.52 -15.16
CA ASP A 45 -7.92 -5.20 -15.60
C ASP A 45 -8.66 -5.89 -14.44
N ALA A 46 -7.97 -6.13 -13.32
CA ALA A 46 -8.59 -6.67 -12.11
C ALA A 46 -9.25 -5.58 -11.25
N ILE A 47 -9.01 -4.28 -11.51
CA ILE A 47 -9.64 -3.18 -10.78
C ILE A 47 -11.08 -3.00 -11.25
N ARG A 48 -12.01 -3.32 -10.35
CA ARG A 48 -13.47 -3.21 -10.58
C ARG A 48 -14.06 -1.88 -10.07
N HIS A 49 -13.40 -1.22 -9.13
CA HIS A 49 -13.88 0.00 -8.48
C HIS A 49 -12.91 1.15 -8.72
N ARG A 50 -13.45 2.29 -9.17
CA ARG A 50 -12.71 3.51 -9.53
C ARG A 50 -13.44 4.72 -8.94
N GLY A 51 -12.78 5.87 -8.88
CA GLY A 51 -13.33 7.07 -8.27
C GLY A 51 -13.49 6.91 -6.75
N VAL A 52 -12.51 6.28 -6.10
CA VAL A 52 -12.55 6.02 -4.65
C VAL A 52 -12.21 7.28 -3.86
N ASP A 53 -12.76 7.44 -2.66
CA ASP A 53 -12.46 8.61 -1.85
C ASP A 53 -11.02 8.54 -1.31
N ILE A 54 -10.61 7.37 -0.82
CA ILE A 54 -9.31 7.18 -0.19
C ILE A 54 -8.58 6.00 -0.82
N PHE A 55 -7.38 6.24 -1.32
CA PHE A 55 -6.44 5.18 -1.69
C PHE A 55 -5.39 4.97 -0.59
N LEU A 56 -5.49 3.86 0.13
CA LEU A 56 -4.50 3.41 1.09
C LEU A 56 -3.40 2.65 0.34
N ALA A 57 -2.27 3.34 0.09
CA ALA A 57 -1.23 2.98 -0.86
C ALA A 57 0.00 2.37 -0.17
N GLY A 58 0.32 1.10 -0.44
CA GLY A 58 1.44 0.40 0.17
C GLY A 58 2.72 0.79 -0.55
N ILE A 59 3.63 1.48 0.15
CA ILE A 59 4.78 2.12 -0.52
C ILE A 59 6.10 1.37 -0.37
N ALA A 60 6.19 0.41 0.57
CA ALA A 60 7.31 -0.51 0.65
C ALA A 60 7.35 -1.42 -0.58
N GLY A 61 8.54 -1.63 -1.15
CA GLY A 61 8.72 -2.51 -2.31
C GLY A 61 8.11 -2.00 -3.63
N ARG A 62 7.38 -0.89 -3.65
CA ARG A 62 6.72 -0.38 -4.87
C ARG A 62 7.65 -0.22 -6.07
N GLY A 63 8.94 0.03 -5.81
CA GLY A 63 9.96 0.21 -6.84
C GLY A 63 10.26 -1.05 -7.66
N PHE A 64 9.82 -2.23 -7.22
CA PHE A 64 9.90 -3.46 -8.02
C PHE A 64 8.91 -3.47 -9.19
N THR A 65 7.83 -2.69 -9.09
CA THR A 65 6.88 -2.50 -10.18
C THR A 65 7.20 -1.22 -10.94
N ARG A 66 7.43 -1.35 -12.25
CA ARG A 66 7.62 -0.21 -13.14
C ARG A 66 6.36 0.67 -13.20
N ASP A 67 6.56 1.98 -13.04
CA ASP A 67 5.54 3.03 -13.12
C ASP A 67 4.33 2.81 -12.19
N TYR A 68 4.51 2.04 -11.12
CA TYR A 68 3.45 1.62 -10.22
C TYR A 68 2.54 2.77 -9.78
N THR A 69 3.13 3.82 -9.19
CA THR A 69 2.39 4.96 -8.65
C THR A 69 1.51 5.61 -9.72
N ALA A 70 2.04 5.80 -10.93
CA ALA A 70 1.29 6.40 -12.03
C ALA A 70 0.17 5.50 -12.55
N ARG A 71 0.43 4.19 -12.67
CA ARG A 71 -0.55 3.20 -13.11
C ARG A 71 -1.72 3.10 -12.14
N ILE A 72 -1.44 2.93 -10.84
CA ILE A 72 -2.48 2.72 -9.84
C ILE A 72 -3.31 3.99 -9.55
N VAL A 73 -2.68 5.17 -9.49
CA VAL A 73 -3.39 6.44 -9.27
C VAL A 73 -4.35 6.72 -10.44
N ARG A 74 -3.93 6.49 -11.68
CA ARG A 74 -4.82 6.65 -12.85
C ARG A 74 -5.92 5.60 -12.88
N ALA A 75 -5.62 4.37 -12.50
CA ALA A 75 -6.59 3.29 -12.55
C ALA A 75 -7.69 3.46 -11.49
N LEU A 76 -7.32 3.80 -10.26
CA LEU A 76 -8.25 4.02 -9.16
C LEU A 76 -8.92 5.39 -9.19
N ALA A 77 -8.27 6.41 -9.74
CA ALA A 77 -8.72 7.81 -9.74
C ALA A 77 -9.19 8.28 -8.34
N PRO A 78 -8.32 8.22 -7.31
CA PRO A 78 -8.73 8.51 -5.94
C PRO A 78 -8.90 10.00 -5.68
N ALA A 79 -9.71 10.37 -4.68
CA ALA A 79 -9.82 11.75 -4.20
C ALA A 79 -8.65 12.14 -3.29
N CYS A 80 -8.08 11.20 -2.54
CA CYS A 80 -6.81 11.37 -1.82
C CYS A 80 -6.01 10.08 -1.69
N VAL A 81 -4.71 10.21 -1.40
CA VAL A 81 -3.78 9.10 -1.20
C VAL A 81 -3.26 9.12 0.24
N LEU A 82 -3.37 7.98 0.91
CA LEU A 82 -2.82 7.73 2.24
C LEU A 82 -1.71 6.67 2.14
N PRO A 83 -0.43 7.04 2.20
CA PRO A 83 0.66 6.07 2.15
C PRO A 83 0.67 5.22 3.43
N HIS A 84 0.81 3.91 3.27
CA HIS A 84 0.94 2.92 4.35
C HIS A 84 2.08 1.94 4.04
N HIS A 85 2.33 1.00 4.96
CA HIS A 85 3.49 0.11 4.93
C HIS A 85 4.80 0.87 4.77
N HIS A 86 4.93 2.00 5.45
CA HIS A 86 6.16 2.79 5.44
C HIS A 86 6.96 2.58 6.72
N ASP A 87 6.33 2.14 7.79
CA ASP A 87 6.86 1.94 9.14
C ASP A 87 7.55 0.57 9.32
N ASP A 88 8.54 0.55 10.20
CA ASP A 88 9.24 -0.64 10.66
C ASP A 88 8.42 -1.34 11.75
N PHE A 89 7.54 -2.23 11.31
CA PHE A 89 6.64 -3.02 12.16
C PHE A 89 7.35 -4.09 13.01
N PHE A 90 8.67 -4.24 12.89
CA PHE A 90 9.45 -5.11 13.79
C PHE A 90 9.83 -4.41 15.10
N ARG A 91 9.57 -3.10 15.23
CA ARG A 91 9.82 -2.33 16.46
C ARG A 91 8.63 -2.41 17.41
N GLY A 92 8.90 -2.32 18.71
CA GLY A 92 7.85 -2.21 19.72
C GLY A 92 7.03 -0.93 19.58
N LEU A 93 5.77 -0.97 20.04
CA LEU A 93 4.86 0.19 20.02
C LEU A 93 5.28 1.33 20.97
N ASP A 94 6.10 1.01 21.96
CA ASP A 94 6.70 1.95 22.92
C ASP A 94 8.00 2.58 22.41
N GLU A 95 8.51 2.13 21.27
CA GLU A 95 9.69 2.67 20.63
C GLU A 95 9.34 3.77 19.61
N ALA A 96 10.29 4.67 19.36
CA ALA A 96 10.13 5.63 18.27
C ALA A 96 9.97 4.91 16.93
N MET A 97 8.95 5.32 16.16
CA MET A 97 8.68 4.82 14.81
C MET A 97 9.89 5.08 13.90
N ARG A 98 10.21 4.11 13.06
CA ARG A 98 11.19 4.23 11.97
C ARG A 98 10.56 3.80 10.67
N PHE A 99 11.17 4.20 9.55
CA PHE A 99 10.75 3.69 8.26
C PHE A 99 11.34 2.31 8.00
N SER A 100 10.57 1.45 7.32
CA SER A 100 11.03 0.14 6.85
C SER A 100 12.10 0.28 5.76
N LEU A 101 12.84 -0.81 5.53
CA LEU A 101 13.86 -0.86 4.49
C LEU A 101 13.25 -0.58 3.10
N ASN A 102 13.97 0.17 2.26
CA ASN A 102 13.57 0.58 0.91
C ASN A 102 12.31 1.46 0.82
N VAL A 103 11.91 2.12 1.92
CA VAL A 103 10.87 3.14 1.90
C VAL A 103 11.47 4.51 1.64
N ASN A 104 10.97 5.18 0.59
CA ASN A 104 11.22 6.60 0.35
C ASN A 104 9.86 7.31 0.15
N LEU A 105 9.36 7.90 1.24
CA LEU A 105 8.08 8.59 1.30
C LEU A 105 8.10 9.92 0.52
N ALA A 106 9.20 10.68 0.61
CA ALA A 106 9.33 11.94 -0.14
C ALA A 106 9.24 11.71 -1.66
N ARG A 107 9.98 10.71 -2.17
CA ARG A 107 9.91 10.32 -3.58
C ARG A 107 8.51 9.83 -3.97
N PHE A 108 7.80 9.15 -3.08
CA PHE A 108 6.42 8.72 -3.35
C PHE A 108 5.49 9.94 -3.54
N VAL A 109 5.63 10.97 -2.70
CA VAL A 109 4.88 12.22 -2.85
C VAL A 109 5.19 12.88 -4.20
N ASP A 110 6.46 12.91 -4.61
CA ASP A 110 6.86 13.46 -5.91
C ASP A 110 6.28 12.66 -7.09
N GLU A 111 6.26 11.32 -6.99
CA GLU A 111 5.65 10.43 -7.98
C GLU A 111 4.14 10.69 -8.11
N VAL A 112 3.42 10.87 -7.00
CA VAL A 112 1.99 11.20 -7.02
C VAL A 112 1.76 12.58 -7.67
N ARG A 113 2.55 13.58 -7.30
CA ARG A 113 2.47 14.95 -7.86
C ARG A 113 2.77 14.99 -9.36
N ALA A 114 3.64 14.11 -9.85
CA ALA A 114 3.94 13.98 -11.27
C ALA A 114 2.73 13.45 -12.08
N VAL A 115 1.81 12.73 -11.44
CA VAL A 115 0.59 12.19 -12.05
C VAL A 115 -0.56 13.19 -11.95
N SER A 116 -0.76 13.75 -10.75
CA SER A 116 -1.76 14.78 -10.49
C SER A 116 -1.22 15.73 -9.43
N ARG A 117 -1.00 17.00 -9.81
CA ARG A 117 -0.44 18.02 -8.92
C ARG A 117 -1.37 18.35 -7.75
N ASP A 118 -2.67 18.23 -7.97
CA ASP A 118 -3.70 18.62 -7.02
C ASP A 118 -4.21 17.44 -6.18
N LEU A 119 -3.72 16.22 -6.42
CA LEU A 119 -4.10 15.04 -5.65
C LEU A 119 -3.45 15.09 -4.26
N PRO A 120 -4.24 15.20 -3.17
CA PRO A 120 -3.69 15.27 -1.83
C PRO A 120 -3.04 13.94 -1.43
N VAL A 121 -1.83 14.04 -0.87
CA VAL A 121 -1.20 12.95 -0.11
C VAL A 121 -1.28 13.32 1.36
N VAL A 122 -2.01 12.53 2.13
CA VAL A 122 -2.28 12.78 3.56
C VAL A 122 -1.68 11.67 4.39
N THR A 123 -1.26 11.96 5.61
CA THR A 123 -0.80 10.97 6.59
C THR A 123 -1.55 11.17 7.89
N LEU A 124 -1.79 10.08 8.61
CA LEU A 124 -2.21 10.17 10.01
C LEU A 124 -0.99 10.50 10.87
N ASP A 125 -1.21 11.20 11.97
CA ASP A 125 -0.15 11.35 12.98
C ASP A 125 0.18 9.95 13.54
N PRO A 126 1.45 9.52 13.53
CA PRO A 126 1.83 8.22 14.04
C PRO A 126 1.35 8.02 15.48
N LEU A 127 0.71 6.87 15.75
CA LEU A 127 0.16 6.52 17.06
C LEU A 127 -0.89 7.51 17.59
N GLN A 128 -1.48 8.33 16.73
CA GLN A 128 -2.63 9.15 17.09
C GLN A 128 -3.75 8.24 17.58
N ARG A 129 -4.12 8.39 18.86
CA ARG A 129 -5.31 7.73 19.39
C ARG A 129 -6.51 8.34 18.69
N ALA A 130 -7.28 7.50 17.99
CA ALA A 130 -8.59 7.92 17.53
C ALA A 130 -9.38 8.34 18.77
N ALA A 131 -9.84 9.60 18.80
CA ALA A 131 -10.81 10.00 19.79
C ALA A 131 -12.04 9.11 19.58
N ASN A 132 -12.44 8.37 20.62
CA ASN A 132 -13.71 7.66 20.57
C ASN A 132 -14.78 8.70 20.24
N ALA A 133 -15.49 8.52 19.13
CA ALA A 133 -16.67 9.32 18.85
C ALA A 133 -17.66 9.02 19.99
N ALA A 134 -17.86 9.99 20.88
CA ALA A 134 -18.93 9.92 21.86
C ALA A 134 -20.25 9.91 21.08
N SER A 135 -20.99 8.81 21.21
CA SER A 135 -22.38 8.68 20.76
C SER A 135 -23.33 9.46 21.65
#